data_AF-A0A2E7C413-F1
#
_entry.id   AF-A0A2E7C413-F1
#
_cell.length_a   1.000
_cell.length_b   1.000
_cell.length_c   1.000
_cell.angle_alpha   90.00
_cell.angle_beta   90.00
_cell.angle_gamma   90.00
#
_symmetry.space_group_name_H-M   'P 1'
#
loop_
_entity.id
_entity.type
_entity.pdbx_description
1 polymer ?
#
loop_
_entity_poly.entity_id
_entity_poly.type
_entity_poly.pdbx_seq_one_letter_code
_entity_poly.pdbx_strand_id
1 'polypeptide(L)'
;MPYYLDQKKTWSHPWAGFKNLGQYANWQKTIIKYHAGYLSDEHFQIEESIYDAKVLETENNFEIERIDNALAVVNKYFVESNVDFSDEFFEAAKSEIDIDLAALCNEQELLLQKLSELRGEEQYLLNQLGYARHAANEIELDYIFSVENLETDHLECPVCGTEHDNSVISRSSLLADEQKLKSQADDLQIEYRSTLTALNETESRLNSVRQEIDYIEGKYSKEGIGQDYTNLIDTISSRQVKQRVSVVLHDKHSDAKRYSNTLKNLKGRQRKLLNRNEREKLDSDFTELMVTYINDLNATRVNLSRINKPTDYNKVYDNGGAAHNSRAVLAYYLALYSHMRKHGSCVRAPLIIDTPNQHEQSDINYESIISVLTEDKLGDGQIFLCAMDNQALKPFAQYANVITLDKEQLFSKSRFHEVRERFESVFS
;
A
#
# COMPACT_ATOMS: atom_id res chain seq x y z
N MET A 1 -33.79 16.49 -2.22
CA MET A 1 -34.52 15.23 -2.49
C MET A 1 -35.66 14.92 -1.53
N PRO A 2 -35.64 15.26 -0.23
CA PRO A 2 -36.88 15.34 0.56
C PRO A 2 -37.63 16.68 0.36
N TYR A 3 -36.91 17.72 -0.06
CA TYR A 3 -37.42 19.10 -0.13
C TYR A 3 -37.99 19.55 -1.47
N TYR A 4 -38.21 18.63 -2.43
CA TYR A 4 -38.69 19.00 -3.76
C TYR A 4 -39.77 18.06 -4.25
N LEU A 5 -40.93 18.63 -4.56
CA LEU A 5 -42.04 17.95 -5.20
C LEU A 5 -42.10 18.40 -6.67
N ASP A 6 -41.63 17.53 -7.57
CA ASP A 6 -41.68 17.72 -9.02
C ASP A 6 -43.12 17.50 -9.55
N GLN A 7 -43.55 18.38 -10.46
CA GLN A 7 -44.88 18.35 -11.07
C GLN A 7 -45.19 17.03 -11.78
N LYS A 8 -44.19 16.36 -12.39
CA LYS A 8 -44.44 15.23 -13.30
C LYS A 8 -44.47 13.87 -12.61
N LYS A 9 -43.57 13.63 -11.66
CA LYS A 9 -43.33 12.29 -11.11
C LYS A 9 -43.62 12.18 -9.63
N THR A 10 -43.25 13.18 -8.82
CA THR A 10 -43.30 13.05 -7.36
C THR A 10 -44.74 12.80 -6.86
N TRP A 11 -45.73 13.45 -7.47
CA TRP A 11 -47.13 13.34 -7.09
C TRP A 11 -47.75 11.95 -7.31
N SER A 12 -47.24 11.18 -8.27
CA SER A 12 -47.67 9.80 -8.51
C SER A 12 -46.76 8.79 -7.81
N HIS A 13 -45.46 9.08 -7.72
CA HIS A 13 -44.44 8.22 -7.12
C HIS A 13 -43.53 9.07 -6.23
N PRO A 14 -43.73 9.07 -4.90
CA PRO A 14 -42.86 9.77 -3.98
C PRO A 14 -41.39 9.37 -4.21
N TRP A 15 -40.48 10.34 -4.07
CA TRP A 15 -39.04 10.18 -4.31
C TRP A 15 -38.61 9.92 -5.77
N ALA A 16 -39.51 10.04 -6.75
CA ALA A 16 -39.20 9.84 -8.18
C ALA A 16 -38.88 11.13 -8.97
N GLY A 17 -38.75 12.28 -8.30
CA GLY A 17 -38.54 13.60 -8.94
C GLY A 17 -37.16 13.80 -9.60
N PHE A 18 -36.17 12.97 -9.29
CA PHE A 18 -34.81 13.08 -9.84
C PHE A 18 -34.47 11.86 -10.71
N LYS A 19 -33.88 12.10 -11.88
CA LYS A 19 -33.38 11.05 -12.78
C LYS A 19 -31.98 10.59 -12.35
N ASN A 20 -31.58 9.38 -12.75
CA ASN A 20 -30.23 8.82 -12.62
C ASN A 20 -29.72 8.51 -11.20
N LEU A 21 -30.59 8.53 -10.18
CA LEU A 21 -30.23 8.06 -8.83
C LEU A 21 -30.26 6.54 -8.68
N GLY A 22 -30.70 5.82 -9.71
CA GLY A 22 -30.76 4.36 -9.71
C GLY A 22 -29.40 3.66 -9.64
N GLN A 23 -28.29 4.40 -9.83
CA GLN A 23 -26.93 3.85 -9.66
C GLN A 23 -26.61 3.48 -8.20
N TYR A 24 -27.34 4.04 -7.23
CA TYR A 24 -27.18 3.73 -5.82
C TYR A 24 -28.29 2.77 -5.37
N ALA A 25 -27.94 1.56 -4.98
CA ALA A 25 -28.93 0.59 -4.50
C ALA A 25 -29.62 1.10 -3.23
N ASN A 26 -30.95 1.02 -3.17
CA ASN A 26 -31.77 1.35 -1.99
C ASN A 26 -31.55 2.76 -1.39
N TRP A 27 -31.08 3.72 -2.18
CA TRP A 27 -30.69 5.06 -1.71
C TRP A 27 -31.80 5.80 -0.94
N GLN A 28 -33.07 5.64 -1.32
CA GLN A 28 -34.19 6.36 -0.70
C GLN A 28 -34.25 6.08 0.80
N LYS A 29 -34.08 4.81 1.22
CA LYS A 29 -34.17 4.44 2.64
C LYS A 29 -33.06 5.10 3.45
N THR A 30 -31.83 5.13 2.93
CA THR A 30 -30.69 5.73 3.61
C THR A 30 -30.86 7.24 3.71
N ILE A 31 -31.22 7.92 2.61
CA ILE A 31 -31.44 9.37 2.58
C ILE A 31 -32.59 9.77 3.51
N ILE A 32 -33.74 9.09 3.42
CA ILE A 32 -34.89 9.35 4.31
C ILE A 32 -34.47 9.23 5.77
N LYS A 33 -33.84 8.12 6.14
CA LYS A 33 -33.48 7.86 7.53
C LYS A 33 -32.47 8.87 8.07
N TYR A 34 -31.49 9.27 7.25
CA TYR A 34 -30.53 10.29 7.66
C TYR A 34 -31.20 11.64 7.92
N HIS A 35 -31.98 12.12 6.96
CA HIS A 35 -32.69 13.40 7.11
C HIS A 35 -33.71 13.38 8.25
N ALA A 36 -34.38 12.26 8.48
CA ALA A 36 -35.37 12.08 9.55
C ALA A 36 -34.76 11.76 10.92
N GLY A 37 -33.43 11.77 11.09
CA GLY A 37 -32.77 11.58 12.39
C GLY A 37 -32.62 10.12 12.83
N TYR A 38 -32.90 9.14 11.96
CA TYR A 38 -32.69 7.71 12.25
C TYR A 38 -31.24 7.26 12.04
N LEU A 39 -30.46 8.00 11.23
CA LEU A 39 -29.03 7.80 11.03
C LEU A 39 -28.32 9.11 11.35
N SER A 40 -27.21 9.03 12.09
CA SER A 40 -26.33 10.15 12.38
C SER A 40 -25.10 10.14 11.49
N ASP A 41 -24.28 11.19 11.52
CA ASP A 41 -22.99 11.21 10.81
C ASP A 41 -22.06 10.06 11.29
N GLU A 42 -22.10 9.75 12.59
CA GLU A 42 -21.35 8.63 13.17
C GLU A 42 -21.75 7.28 12.54
N HIS A 43 -23.01 7.12 12.10
CA HIS A 43 -23.44 5.90 11.40
C HIS A 43 -22.60 5.65 10.14
N PHE A 44 -22.36 6.69 9.34
CA PHE A 44 -21.63 6.60 8.08
C PHE A 44 -20.12 6.45 8.30
N GLN A 45 -19.55 7.10 9.32
CA GLN A 45 -18.16 6.87 9.72
C GLN A 45 -17.92 5.41 10.13
N ILE A 46 -18.86 4.83 10.88
CA ILE A 46 -18.80 3.40 11.24
C ILE A 46 -19.03 2.52 10.00
N GLU A 47 -19.91 2.90 9.08
CA GLU A 47 -20.17 2.15 7.84
C GLU A 47 -18.93 2.09 6.93
N GLU A 48 -18.21 3.20 6.80
CA GLU A 48 -16.90 3.27 6.14
C GLU A 48 -15.87 2.35 6.82
N SER A 49 -15.75 2.45 8.16
CA SER A 49 -14.85 1.57 8.92
C SER A 49 -15.20 0.07 8.77
N ILE A 50 -16.49 -0.26 8.66
CA ILE A 50 -16.97 -1.63 8.38
C ILE A 50 -16.56 -2.06 6.99
N TYR A 51 -16.66 -1.18 5.99
CA TYR A 51 -16.25 -1.47 4.63
C TYR A 51 -14.75 -1.79 4.57
N ASP A 52 -13.91 -0.93 5.15
CA ASP A 52 -12.44 -1.11 5.16
C ASP A 52 -12.04 -2.41 5.84
N ALA A 53 -12.60 -2.68 7.04
CA ALA A 53 -12.31 -3.91 7.76
C ALA A 53 -12.77 -5.16 6.99
N LYS A 54 -13.87 -5.07 6.23
CA LYS A 54 -14.38 -6.18 5.41
C LYS A 54 -13.51 -6.43 4.19
N VAL A 55 -12.98 -5.39 3.55
CA VAL A 55 -12.01 -5.53 2.45
C VAL A 55 -10.78 -6.29 2.95
N LEU A 56 -10.19 -5.84 4.06
CA LEU A 56 -9.01 -6.49 4.66
C LEU A 56 -9.27 -7.94 5.10
N GLU A 57 -10.44 -8.22 5.68
CA GLU A 57 -10.85 -9.60 6.01
C GLU A 57 -10.95 -10.48 4.76
N THR A 58 -11.55 -9.95 3.69
CA THR A 58 -11.74 -10.69 2.43
C THR A 58 -10.41 -10.97 1.73
N GLU A 59 -9.52 -9.98 1.67
CA GLU A 59 -8.18 -10.12 1.08
C GLU A 59 -7.34 -11.16 1.84
N ASN A 60 -7.34 -11.12 3.17
CA ASN A 60 -6.61 -12.12 3.96
C ASN A 60 -7.20 -13.53 3.80
N ASN A 61 -8.52 -13.68 3.78
CA ASN A 61 -9.15 -14.98 3.55
C ASN A 61 -8.83 -15.54 2.16
N PHE A 62 -8.80 -14.67 1.14
CA PHE A 62 -8.40 -15.06 -0.21
C PHE A 62 -6.94 -15.52 -0.28
N GLU A 63 -6.01 -14.81 0.37
CA GLU A 63 -4.61 -15.22 0.44
C GLU A 63 -4.42 -16.53 1.21
N ILE A 64 -5.15 -16.72 2.32
CA ILE A 64 -5.18 -18.00 3.07
C ILE A 64 -5.60 -19.13 2.13
N GLU A 65 -6.74 -18.99 1.44
CA GLU A 65 -7.25 -20.01 0.52
C GLU A 65 -6.24 -20.30 -0.61
N ARG A 66 -5.56 -19.28 -1.13
CA ARG A 66 -4.54 -19.43 -2.16
C ARG A 66 -3.32 -20.22 -1.65
N ILE A 67 -2.85 -19.90 -0.45
CA ILE A 67 -1.71 -20.58 0.17
C ILE A 67 -2.08 -22.03 0.53
N ASP A 68 -3.26 -22.27 1.08
CA ASP A 68 -3.76 -23.61 1.41
C ASP A 68 -3.88 -24.49 0.15
N ASN A 69 -4.42 -23.93 -0.94
CA ASN A 69 -4.49 -24.62 -2.22
C ASN A 69 -3.08 -24.96 -2.76
N ALA A 70 -2.11 -24.03 -2.66
CA ALA A 70 -0.74 -24.28 -3.05
C ALA A 70 -0.07 -25.38 -2.20
N LEU A 71 -0.27 -25.35 -0.88
CA LEU A 71 0.20 -26.39 0.04
C LEU A 71 -0.41 -27.75 -0.27
N ALA A 72 -1.70 -27.82 -0.62
CA ALA A 72 -2.35 -29.06 -1.00
C ALA A 72 -1.72 -29.67 -2.26
N VAL A 73 -1.35 -28.83 -3.24
CA VAL A 73 -0.61 -29.26 -4.43
C VAL A 73 0.78 -29.77 -4.06
N VAL A 74 1.54 -29.02 -3.25
CA VAL A 74 2.86 -29.45 -2.75
C VAL A 74 2.75 -30.81 -2.05
N ASN A 75 1.85 -30.95 -1.08
CA ASN A 75 1.64 -32.19 -0.33
C ASN A 75 1.24 -33.39 -1.21
N LYS A 76 0.67 -33.17 -2.40
CA LYS A 76 0.35 -34.25 -3.35
C LYS A 76 1.59 -34.83 -4.04
N TYR A 77 2.65 -34.03 -4.21
CA TYR A 77 3.85 -34.43 -4.93
C TYR A 77 5.02 -34.82 -4.01
N PHE A 78 4.98 -34.46 -2.73
CA PHE A 78 5.97 -34.87 -1.73
C PHE A 78 5.41 -35.97 -0.83
N VAL A 79 6.02 -37.16 -0.84
CA VAL A 79 5.66 -38.27 0.05
C VAL A 79 6.17 -37.95 1.46
N GLU A 80 5.29 -38.04 2.47
CA GLU A 80 5.71 -38.05 3.88
C GLU A 80 6.55 -39.29 4.16
N SER A 81 7.88 -39.18 4.03
CA SER A 81 8.78 -40.18 4.60
C SER A 81 8.87 -39.93 6.10
N ASN A 82 8.17 -40.76 6.89
CA ASN A 82 8.31 -40.84 8.35
C ASN A 82 9.69 -41.41 8.73
N VAL A 83 10.75 -40.63 8.51
CA VAL A 83 12.06 -40.95 9.06
C VAL A 83 12.34 -39.96 10.19
N ASP A 84 12.17 -40.44 11.41
CA ASP A 84 12.46 -39.71 12.64
C ASP A 84 13.98 -39.68 12.85
N PHE A 85 14.62 -38.66 12.28
CA PHE A 85 15.99 -38.30 12.63
C PHE A 85 15.90 -37.11 13.59
N SER A 86 16.49 -37.22 14.79
CA SER A 86 16.45 -36.14 15.78
C SER A 86 17.13 -34.88 15.24
N ASP A 87 16.44 -33.74 15.35
CA ASP A 87 16.90 -32.43 14.88
C ASP A 87 18.29 -32.06 15.48
N GLU A 88 18.66 -32.64 16.63
CA GLU A 88 19.95 -32.45 17.33
C GLU A 88 21.15 -33.13 16.64
N PHE A 89 20.97 -34.29 16.01
CA PHE A 89 22.06 -34.96 15.29
C PHE A 89 22.44 -34.20 14.01
N PHE A 90 21.46 -33.54 13.38
CA PHE A 90 21.64 -32.78 12.15
C PHE A 90 22.23 -31.39 12.40
N GLU A 91 21.79 -30.66 13.43
CA GLU A 91 22.42 -29.39 13.84
C GLU A 91 23.89 -29.59 14.25
N ALA A 92 24.20 -30.69 14.96
CA ALA A 92 25.57 -31.03 15.32
C ALA A 92 26.45 -31.34 14.10
N ALA A 93 25.98 -32.21 13.19
CA ALA A 93 26.74 -32.58 11.99
C ALA A 93 26.90 -31.40 11.01
N LYS A 94 25.88 -30.55 10.86
CA LYS A 94 25.93 -29.37 10.01
C LYS A 94 26.84 -28.28 10.60
N SER A 95 26.75 -28.04 11.91
CA SER A 95 27.64 -27.09 12.58
C SER A 95 29.10 -27.54 12.50
N GLU A 96 29.39 -28.83 12.64
CA GLU A 96 30.76 -29.35 12.54
C GLU A 96 31.33 -29.18 11.12
N ILE A 97 30.53 -29.51 10.08
CA ILE A 97 30.92 -29.33 8.68
C ILE A 97 31.09 -27.85 8.30
N ASP A 98 30.18 -26.97 8.74
CA ASP A 98 30.25 -25.54 8.45
C ASP A 98 31.45 -24.88 9.15
N ILE A 99 31.82 -25.34 10.37
CA ILE A 99 33.02 -24.88 11.09
C ILE A 99 34.29 -25.36 10.38
N ASP A 100 34.36 -26.63 10.00
CA ASP A 100 35.54 -27.21 9.36
C ASP A 100 35.79 -26.61 7.97
N LEU A 101 34.74 -26.42 7.16
CA LEU A 101 34.85 -25.77 5.85
C LEU A 101 35.21 -24.29 5.99
N ALA A 102 34.64 -23.57 6.95
CA ALA A 102 35.00 -22.17 7.19
C ALA A 102 36.48 -22.02 7.60
N ALA A 103 36.98 -22.95 8.43
CA ALA A 103 38.39 -22.97 8.82
C ALA A 103 39.31 -23.24 7.63
N LEU A 104 38.99 -24.23 6.80
CA LEU A 104 39.77 -24.57 5.60
C LEU A 104 39.75 -23.47 4.54
N CYS A 105 38.60 -22.82 4.32
CA CYS A 105 38.51 -21.67 3.41
C CYS A 105 39.34 -20.48 3.90
N ASN A 106 39.31 -20.18 5.21
CA ASN A 106 40.14 -19.13 5.79
C ASN A 106 41.64 -19.47 5.67
N GLU A 107 42.02 -20.72 5.93
CA GLU A 107 43.41 -21.17 5.73
C GLU A 107 43.83 -21.03 4.25
N GLN A 108 42.95 -21.37 3.31
CA GLN A 108 43.20 -21.20 1.89
C GLN A 108 43.44 -19.73 1.51
N GLU A 109 42.62 -18.80 2.02
CA GLU A 109 42.80 -17.36 1.79
C GLU A 109 44.15 -16.86 2.33
N LEU A 110 44.52 -17.26 3.55
CA LEU A 110 45.79 -16.89 4.16
C LEU A 110 46.99 -17.44 3.37
N LEU A 111 46.91 -18.69 2.89
CA LEU A 111 47.95 -19.31 2.06
C LEU A 111 48.06 -18.63 0.69
N LEU A 112 46.94 -18.26 0.06
CA LEU A 112 46.94 -17.52 -1.21
C LEU A 112 47.56 -16.12 -1.05
N GLN A 113 47.23 -15.41 0.04
CA GLN A 113 47.87 -14.15 0.37
C GLN A 113 49.38 -14.33 0.56
N LYS A 114 49.79 -15.33 1.34
CA LYS A 114 51.22 -15.60 1.60
C LYS A 114 51.98 -15.95 0.33
N LEU A 115 51.37 -16.71 -0.57
CA LEU A 115 51.93 -17.07 -1.86
C LEU A 115 52.11 -15.83 -2.75
N SER A 116 51.16 -14.89 -2.73
CA SER A 116 51.29 -13.62 -3.46
C SER A 116 52.46 -12.77 -2.93
N GLU A 117 52.62 -12.69 -1.62
CA GLU A 117 53.73 -11.96 -0.99
C GLU A 117 55.08 -12.58 -1.37
N LEU A 118 55.22 -13.90 -1.22
CA LEU A 118 56.45 -14.64 -1.53
C LEU A 118 56.83 -14.56 -3.02
N ARG A 119 55.86 -14.57 -3.94
CA ARG A 119 56.14 -14.39 -5.38
C ARG A 119 56.62 -12.96 -5.69
N GLY A 120 56.10 -11.96 -4.99
CA GLY A 120 56.58 -10.60 -5.10
C GLY A 120 58.03 -10.48 -4.64
N GLU A 121 58.35 -11.11 -3.51
CA GLU A 121 59.71 -11.16 -2.95
C GLU A 121 60.68 -11.94 -3.85
N GLU A 122 60.27 -13.09 -4.38
CA GLU A 122 61.03 -13.89 -5.34
C GLU A 122 61.44 -13.05 -6.55
N GLN A 123 60.49 -12.36 -7.18
CA GLN A 123 60.77 -11.54 -8.35
C GLN A 123 61.69 -10.37 -8.03
N TYR A 124 61.52 -9.75 -6.85
CA TYR A 124 62.41 -8.70 -6.38
C TYR A 124 63.84 -9.20 -6.20
N LEU A 125 64.04 -10.31 -5.47
CA LEU A 125 65.35 -10.91 -5.21
C LEU A 125 66.03 -11.37 -6.51
N LEU A 126 65.28 -11.98 -7.44
CA LEU A 126 65.80 -12.40 -8.73
C LEU A 126 66.34 -11.21 -9.54
N ASN A 127 65.61 -10.10 -9.54
CA ASN A 127 66.04 -8.87 -10.21
C ASN A 127 67.30 -8.28 -9.55
N GLN A 128 67.33 -8.19 -8.21
CA GLN A 128 68.50 -7.68 -7.48
C GLN A 128 69.74 -8.54 -7.71
N LEU A 129 69.58 -9.87 -7.70
CA LEU A 129 70.65 -10.80 -8.02
C LEU A 129 71.17 -10.60 -9.45
N GLY A 130 70.25 -10.38 -10.40
CA GLY A 130 70.59 -10.05 -11.79
C GLY A 130 71.41 -8.77 -11.91
N TYR A 131 70.98 -7.69 -11.24
CA TYR A 131 71.69 -6.42 -11.22
C TYR A 131 73.08 -6.52 -10.57
N ALA A 132 73.18 -7.17 -9.40
CA ALA A 132 74.45 -7.32 -8.69
C ALA A 132 75.47 -8.10 -9.51
N ARG A 133 75.04 -9.20 -10.16
CA ARG A 133 75.90 -10.01 -11.04
C ARG A 133 76.31 -9.27 -12.30
N HIS A 134 75.37 -8.56 -12.92
CA HIS A 134 75.67 -7.80 -14.12
C HIS A 134 76.65 -6.65 -13.81
N ALA A 135 76.41 -5.89 -12.73
CA ALA A 135 77.31 -4.85 -12.28
C ALA A 135 78.70 -5.39 -11.93
N ALA A 136 78.79 -6.53 -11.25
CA ALA A 136 80.07 -7.18 -10.98
C ALA A 136 80.81 -7.55 -12.28
N ASN A 137 80.09 -8.09 -13.28
CA ASN A 137 80.67 -8.43 -14.57
C ASN A 137 81.13 -7.19 -15.36
N GLU A 138 80.38 -6.09 -15.34
CA GLU A 138 80.80 -4.83 -15.98
C GLU A 138 82.06 -4.27 -15.33
N ILE A 139 82.17 -4.28 -14.00
CA ILE A 139 83.38 -3.85 -13.30
C ILE A 139 84.57 -4.76 -13.63
N GLU A 140 84.35 -6.08 -13.75
CA GLU A 140 85.38 -7.03 -14.17
C GLU A 140 85.89 -6.70 -15.59
N LEU A 141 84.98 -6.39 -16.52
CA LEU A 141 85.33 -5.95 -17.87
C LEU A 141 86.05 -4.60 -17.88
N ASP A 142 85.59 -3.63 -17.09
CA ASP A 142 86.23 -2.32 -16.94
C ASP A 142 87.64 -2.45 -16.38
N TYR A 143 87.84 -3.32 -15.39
CA TYR A 143 89.16 -3.63 -14.86
C TYR A 143 90.07 -4.25 -15.93
N ILE A 144 89.60 -5.29 -16.66
CA ILE A 144 90.37 -5.91 -17.75
C ILE A 144 90.75 -4.86 -18.81
N PHE A 145 89.79 -4.04 -19.23
CA PHE A 145 90.04 -2.97 -20.19
C PHE A 145 91.09 -1.99 -19.68
N SER A 146 90.98 -1.57 -18.42
CA SER A 146 91.91 -0.62 -17.78
C SER A 146 93.36 -1.11 -17.71
N VAL A 147 93.56 -2.43 -17.67
CA VAL A 147 94.87 -3.08 -17.59
C VAL A 147 95.44 -3.43 -18.96
N GLU A 148 94.62 -3.97 -19.86
CA GLU A 148 95.09 -4.52 -21.14
C GLU A 148 95.14 -3.49 -22.27
N ASN A 149 94.37 -2.40 -22.19
CA ASN A 149 94.18 -1.46 -23.30
C ASN A 149 94.72 -0.04 -23.01
N LEU A 150 95.16 0.24 -21.79
CA LEU A 150 95.69 1.56 -21.40
C LEU A 150 97.15 1.44 -20.96
N GLU A 151 98.04 2.15 -21.65
CA GLU A 151 99.48 2.21 -21.31
C GLU A 151 99.78 3.28 -20.24
N THR A 152 98.86 4.21 -20.02
CA THR A 152 99.00 5.35 -19.11
C THR A 152 98.11 5.24 -17.88
N ASP A 153 98.56 5.79 -16.74
CA ASP A 153 97.77 5.90 -15.52
C ASP A 153 96.66 6.98 -15.60
N HIS A 154 96.35 7.48 -16.79
CA HIS A 154 95.29 8.47 -17.02
C HIS A 154 94.48 8.06 -18.25
N LEU A 155 93.15 8.22 -18.17
CA LEU A 155 92.18 7.95 -19.22
C LEU A 155 91.39 9.21 -19.52
N GLU A 156 91.47 9.74 -20.74
CA GLU A 156 90.62 10.86 -21.16
C GLU A 156 89.27 10.33 -21.68
N CYS A 157 88.17 10.85 -21.13
CA CYS A 157 86.83 10.48 -21.58
C CYS A 157 86.57 11.01 -23.00
N PRO A 158 86.29 10.15 -23.99
CA PRO A 158 86.12 10.59 -25.38
C PRO A 158 84.84 11.40 -25.61
N VAL A 159 83.93 11.45 -24.63
CA VAL A 159 82.65 12.17 -24.73
C VAL A 159 82.73 13.57 -24.13
N CYS A 160 83.41 13.74 -23.00
CA CYS A 160 83.42 15.00 -22.26
C CYS A 160 84.81 15.59 -22.00
N GLY A 161 85.89 14.89 -22.35
CA GLY A 161 87.27 15.36 -22.16
C GLY A 161 87.77 15.35 -20.71
N THR A 162 87.01 14.77 -19.77
CA THR A 162 87.47 14.60 -18.38
C THR A 162 88.60 13.57 -18.32
N GLU A 163 89.70 13.91 -17.66
CA GLU A 163 90.75 12.94 -17.31
C GLU A 163 90.37 12.15 -16.06
N HIS A 164 90.38 10.83 -16.17
CA HIS A 164 90.15 9.87 -15.11
C HIS A 164 91.45 9.24 -14.65
N ASP A 165 91.59 9.05 -13.34
CA ASP A 165 92.74 8.36 -12.73
C ASP A 165 92.66 6.84 -12.98
N ASN A 166 93.66 6.29 -13.66
CA ASN A 166 93.87 4.87 -13.91
C ASN A 166 95.06 4.29 -13.11
N SER A 167 95.47 4.98 -12.04
CA SER A 167 96.49 4.49 -11.13
C SER A 167 96.17 3.10 -10.58
N VAL A 168 97.20 2.41 -10.09
CA VAL A 168 97.06 1.10 -9.43
C VAL A 168 96.05 1.15 -8.28
N ILE A 169 95.93 2.28 -7.59
CA ILE A 169 94.99 2.48 -6.48
C ILE A 169 93.55 2.47 -7.02
N SER A 170 93.28 3.24 -8.08
CA SER A 170 91.97 3.30 -8.75
C SER A 170 91.54 1.92 -9.30
N ARG A 171 92.47 1.19 -9.93
CA ARG A 171 92.22 -0.18 -10.40
C ARG A 171 91.96 -1.16 -9.26
N SER A 172 92.66 -1.02 -8.14
CA SER A 172 92.43 -1.84 -6.95
C SER A 172 91.06 -1.58 -6.31
N SER A 173 90.53 -0.34 -6.39
CA SER A 173 89.17 -0.06 -5.92
C SER A 173 88.10 -0.71 -6.78
N LEU A 174 88.31 -0.83 -8.11
CA LEU A 174 87.39 -1.59 -8.98
C LEU A 174 87.29 -3.05 -8.54
N LEU A 175 88.41 -3.72 -8.29
CA LEU A 175 88.41 -5.10 -7.79
C LEU A 175 87.74 -5.23 -6.42
N ALA A 176 87.90 -4.25 -5.53
CA ALA A 176 87.25 -4.24 -4.22
C ALA A 176 85.73 -4.08 -4.35
N ASP A 177 85.26 -3.22 -5.26
CA ASP A 177 83.84 -3.02 -5.54
C ASP A 177 83.22 -4.27 -6.21
N GLU A 178 83.92 -4.88 -7.15
CA GLU A 178 83.56 -6.16 -7.76
C GLU A 178 83.39 -7.26 -6.70
N GLN A 179 84.37 -7.41 -5.81
CA GLN A 179 84.32 -8.40 -4.73
C GLN A 179 83.13 -8.14 -3.78
N LYS A 180 82.84 -6.88 -3.50
CA LYS A 180 81.68 -6.49 -2.67
C LYS A 180 80.36 -6.85 -3.36
N LEU A 181 80.23 -6.59 -4.65
CA LEU A 181 79.03 -6.96 -5.42
C LEU A 181 78.88 -8.48 -5.54
N LYS A 182 79.98 -9.23 -5.72
CA LYS A 182 79.97 -10.70 -5.70
C LYS A 182 79.49 -11.24 -4.35
N SER A 183 79.99 -10.69 -3.23
CA SER A 183 79.49 -11.04 -1.88
C SER A 183 78.02 -10.72 -1.69
N GLN A 184 77.55 -9.55 -2.14
CA GLN A 184 76.13 -9.19 -2.08
C GLN A 184 75.26 -10.12 -2.94
N ALA A 185 75.76 -10.54 -4.11
CA ALA A 185 75.07 -11.50 -4.95
C ALA A 185 74.97 -12.88 -4.27
N ASP A 186 75.98 -13.30 -3.53
CA ASP A 186 75.94 -14.54 -2.76
C ASP A 186 74.89 -14.48 -1.63
N ASP A 187 74.84 -13.37 -0.89
CA ASP A 187 73.83 -13.15 0.16
C ASP A 187 72.41 -13.16 -0.42
N LEU A 188 72.18 -12.41 -1.52
CA LEU A 188 70.90 -12.39 -2.24
C LEU A 188 70.52 -13.77 -2.79
N GLN A 189 71.49 -14.58 -3.20
CA GLN A 189 71.23 -15.94 -3.66
C GLN A 189 70.79 -16.86 -2.52
N ILE A 190 71.34 -16.69 -1.32
CA ILE A 190 70.90 -17.44 -0.13
C ILE A 190 69.44 -17.08 0.21
N GLU A 191 69.13 -15.78 0.24
CA GLU A 191 67.76 -15.29 0.49
C GLU A 191 66.79 -15.82 -0.57
N TYR A 192 67.13 -15.72 -1.85
CA TYR A 192 66.31 -16.23 -2.96
C TYR A 192 66.00 -17.73 -2.82
N ARG A 193 66.98 -18.55 -2.43
CA ARG A 193 66.76 -19.99 -2.20
C ARG A 193 65.82 -20.25 -1.02
N SER A 194 65.93 -19.44 0.04
CA SER A 194 65.04 -19.55 1.20
C SER A 194 63.59 -19.21 0.83
N THR A 195 63.37 -18.15 0.05
CA THR A 195 62.05 -17.76 -0.46
C THR A 195 61.47 -18.83 -1.38
N LEU A 196 62.29 -19.42 -2.26
CA LEU A 196 61.86 -20.53 -3.13
C LEU A 196 61.44 -21.77 -2.33
N THR A 197 62.10 -22.04 -1.20
CA THR A 197 61.73 -23.16 -0.32
C THR A 197 60.38 -22.88 0.33
N ALA A 198 60.18 -21.68 0.87
CA ALA A 198 58.91 -21.25 1.46
C ALA A 198 57.75 -21.25 0.44
N LEU A 199 58.00 -20.89 -0.82
CA LEU A 199 57.03 -20.97 -1.91
C LEU A 199 56.54 -22.41 -2.12
N ASN A 200 57.47 -23.35 -2.25
CA ASN A 200 57.14 -24.77 -2.45
C ASN A 200 56.35 -25.35 -1.28
N GLU A 201 56.72 -25.00 -0.04
CA GLU A 201 56.00 -25.43 1.16
C GLU A 201 54.57 -24.86 1.19
N THR A 202 54.42 -23.58 0.87
CA THR A 202 53.12 -22.89 0.82
C THR A 202 52.23 -23.46 -0.28
N GLU A 203 52.76 -23.72 -1.47
CA GLU A 203 52.04 -24.35 -2.58
C GLU A 203 51.62 -25.79 -2.26
N SER A 204 52.49 -26.56 -1.60
CA SER A 204 52.15 -27.91 -1.14
C SER A 204 51.01 -27.87 -0.13
N ARG A 205 51.06 -26.96 0.86
CA ARG A 205 49.99 -26.82 1.86
C ARG A 205 48.68 -26.37 1.22
N LEU A 206 48.72 -25.41 0.30
CA LEU A 206 47.54 -24.94 -0.44
C LEU A 206 46.86 -26.08 -1.21
N ASN A 207 47.65 -26.94 -1.85
CA ASN A 207 47.13 -28.12 -2.55
C ASN A 207 46.51 -29.14 -1.59
N SER A 208 47.12 -29.38 -0.41
CA SER A 208 46.52 -30.24 0.62
C SER A 208 45.17 -29.69 1.10
N VAL A 209 45.10 -28.40 1.43
CA VAL A 209 43.85 -27.74 1.85
C VAL A 209 42.77 -27.83 0.76
N ARG A 210 43.14 -27.64 -0.52
CA ARG A 210 42.21 -27.83 -1.65
C ARG A 210 41.70 -29.25 -1.75
N GLN A 211 42.57 -30.26 -1.59
CA GLN A 211 42.15 -31.66 -1.60
C GLN A 211 41.24 -32.02 -0.41
N GLU A 212 41.48 -31.42 0.76
CA GLU A 212 40.62 -31.59 1.92
C GLU A 212 39.23 -30.96 1.69
N ILE A 213 39.16 -29.77 1.09
CA ILE A 213 37.90 -29.12 0.68
C ILE A 213 37.18 -30.00 -0.36
N ASP A 214 37.86 -30.40 -1.43
CA ASP A 214 37.29 -31.24 -2.50
C ASP A 214 36.82 -32.60 -1.96
N TYR A 215 37.52 -33.17 -0.96
CA TYR A 215 37.12 -34.41 -0.30
C TYR A 215 35.84 -34.23 0.51
N ILE A 216 35.73 -33.15 1.28
CA ILE A 216 34.51 -32.84 2.04
C ILE A 216 33.37 -32.59 1.06
N GLU A 217 33.54 -31.71 0.07
CA GLU A 217 32.51 -31.43 -0.95
C GLU A 217 32.12 -32.68 -1.74
N GLY A 218 33.08 -33.54 -2.11
CA GLY A 218 32.86 -34.79 -2.83
C GLY A 218 32.13 -35.86 -2.01
N LYS A 219 32.44 -35.98 -0.72
CA LYS A 219 31.73 -36.87 0.22
C LYS A 219 30.25 -36.49 0.36
N TYR A 220 29.91 -35.21 0.14
CA TYR A 220 28.56 -34.68 0.22
C TYR A 220 27.96 -34.28 -1.15
N SER A 221 28.60 -34.67 -2.26
CA SER A 221 28.17 -34.41 -3.64
C SER A 221 27.23 -35.49 -4.21
N LYS A 222 26.36 -35.08 -5.14
CA LYS A 222 25.22 -35.81 -5.74
C LYS A 222 25.52 -37.20 -6.33
N GLU A 223 26.78 -37.56 -6.56
CA GLU A 223 27.16 -38.79 -7.26
C GLU A 223 27.50 -39.96 -6.32
N GLY A 224 27.76 -39.68 -5.03
CA GLY A 224 28.09 -40.70 -4.03
C GLY A 224 26.94 -41.12 -3.12
N ILE A 225 25.78 -40.46 -3.20
CA ILE A 225 24.72 -40.61 -2.20
C ILE A 225 23.47 -41.19 -2.85
N GLY A 226 23.04 -42.36 -2.39
CA GLY A 226 21.89 -43.10 -2.94
C GLY A 226 20.59 -42.28 -2.97
N GLN A 227 19.60 -42.76 -3.73
CA GLN A 227 18.29 -42.11 -3.91
C GLN A 227 17.63 -41.64 -2.60
N ASP A 228 17.93 -42.25 -1.46
CA ASP A 228 17.45 -41.86 -0.13
C ASP A 228 17.88 -40.45 0.32
N TYR A 229 19.07 -39.96 -0.04
CA TYR A 229 19.56 -38.67 0.46
C TYR A 229 19.10 -37.47 -0.39
N THR A 230 18.87 -37.69 -1.70
CA THR A 230 18.21 -36.69 -2.55
C THR A 230 16.75 -36.52 -2.12
N ASN A 231 16.06 -37.64 -1.86
CA ASN A 231 14.73 -37.63 -1.24
C ASN A 231 14.75 -36.97 0.15
N LEU A 232 15.83 -37.13 0.94
CA LEU A 232 16.02 -36.47 2.24
C LEU A 232 16.15 -34.95 2.11
N ILE A 233 16.96 -34.43 1.17
CA ILE A 233 17.13 -32.99 0.92
C ILE A 233 15.81 -32.37 0.43
N ASP A 234 15.10 -33.04 -0.46
CA ASP A 234 13.78 -32.59 -0.94
C ASP A 234 12.74 -32.61 0.19
N THR A 235 12.79 -33.62 1.07
CA THR A 235 11.94 -33.71 2.26
C THR A 235 12.25 -32.60 3.27
N ILE A 236 13.52 -32.31 3.55
CA ILE A 236 13.96 -31.23 4.45
C ILE A 236 13.58 -29.87 3.90
N SER A 237 13.82 -29.63 2.60
CA SER A 237 13.44 -28.39 1.93
C SER A 237 11.93 -28.19 1.97
N SER A 238 11.16 -29.26 1.73
CA SER A 238 9.70 -29.22 1.86
C SER A 238 9.25 -28.94 3.30
N ARG A 239 9.91 -29.51 4.32
CA ARG A 239 9.60 -29.29 5.74
C ARG A 239 9.87 -27.84 6.15
N GLN A 240 11.00 -27.26 5.74
CA GLN A 240 11.32 -25.85 6.00
C GLN A 240 10.34 -24.90 5.31
N VAL A 241 9.96 -25.17 4.05
CA VAL A 241 8.94 -24.41 3.34
C VAL A 241 7.59 -24.53 4.06
N LYS A 242 7.15 -25.73 4.43
CA LYS A 242 5.92 -25.95 5.20
C LYS A 242 5.93 -25.20 6.53
N GLN A 243 7.06 -25.18 7.24
CA GLN A 243 7.18 -24.47 8.52
C GLN A 243 7.09 -22.95 8.34
N ARG A 244 7.80 -22.37 7.36
CA ARG A 244 7.71 -20.93 7.05
C ARG A 244 6.30 -20.54 6.59
N VAL A 245 5.69 -21.35 5.73
CA VAL A 245 4.31 -21.11 5.27
C VAL A 245 3.32 -21.23 6.42
N SER A 246 3.52 -22.17 7.36
CA SER A 246 2.68 -22.32 8.55
C SER A 246 2.72 -21.07 9.44
N VAL A 247 3.89 -20.45 9.62
CA VAL A 247 4.01 -19.17 10.35
C VAL A 247 3.24 -18.06 9.64
N VAL A 248 3.40 -17.93 8.32
CA VAL A 248 2.67 -16.92 7.53
C VAL A 248 1.16 -17.14 7.58
N LEU A 249 0.69 -18.39 7.46
CA LEU A 249 -0.71 -18.75 7.59
C LEU A 249 -1.24 -18.43 8.99
N HIS A 250 -0.47 -18.71 10.04
CA HIS A 250 -0.84 -18.38 11.40
C HIS A 250 -1.08 -16.87 11.56
N ASP A 251 -0.16 -16.04 11.07
CA ASP A 251 -0.29 -14.58 11.10
C ASP A 251 -1.51 -14.10 10.31
N LYS A 252 -1.73 -14.65 9.11
CA LYS A 252 -2.89 -14.31 8.28
C LYS A 252 -4.22 -14.72 8.92
N HIS A 253 -4.30 -15.90 9.53
CA HIS A 253 -5.47 -16.33 10.29
C HIS A 253 -5.71 -15.44 11.52
N SER A 254 -4.65 -15.04 12.22
CA SER A 254 -4.71 -14.10 13.35
C SER A 254 -5.28 -12.75 12.91
N ASP A 255 -4.79 -12.21 11.80
CA ASP A 255 -5.28 -10.97 11.22
C ASP A 255 -6.74 -11.07 10.74
N ALA A 256 -7.11 -12.14 10.03
CA ALA A 256 -8.49 -12.39 9.61
C ALA A 256 -9.43 -12.42 10.83
N LYS A 257 -9.04 -13.12 11.91
CA LYS A 257 -9.79 -13.15 13.16
C LYS A 257 -9.88 -11.77 13.82
N ARG A 258 -8.81 -10.98 13.79
CA ARG A 258 -8.79 -9.59 14.28
C ARG A 258 -9.80 -8.74 13.52
N TYR A 259 -9.79 -8.77 12.19
CA TYR A 259 -10.75 -8.01 11.37
C TYR A 259 -12.19 -8.47 11.60
N SER A 260 -12.42 -9.79 11.72
CA SER A 260 -13.74 -10.33 12.05
C SER A 260 -14.28 -9.83 13.40
N ASN A 261 -13.41 -9.77 14.41
CA ASN A 261 -13.75 -9.20 15.72
C ASN A 261 -14.03 -7.69 15.64
N THR A 262 -13.22 -6.94 14.88
CA THR A 262 -13.44 -5.52 14.61
C THR A 262 -14.80 -5.30 13.95
N LEU A 263 -15.14 -6.08 12.92
CA LEU A 263 -16.46 -6.03 12.27
C LEU A 263 -17.61 -6.31 13.23
N LYS A 264 -17.46 -7.31 14.11
CA LYS A 264 -18.46 -7.61 15.14
C LYS A 264 -18.65 -6.44 16.11
N ASN A 265 -17.55 -5.81 16.52
CA ASN A 265 -17.58 -4.64 17.40
C ASN A 265 -18.22 -3.43 16.72
N LEU A 266 -17.77 -3.07 15.52
CA LEU A 266 -18.31 -1.95 14.72
C LEU A 266 -19.81 -2.12 14.46
N LYS A 267 -20.26 -3.30 14.03
CA LYS A 267 -21.71 -3.61 13.87
C LYS A 267 -22.46 -3.50 15.20
N GLY A 268 -21.82 -3.88 16.30
CA GLY A 268 -22.35 -3.72 17.66
C GLY A 268 -22.52 -2.25 18.04
N ARG A 269 -21.51 -1.41 17.80
CA ARG A 269 -21.55 0.05 18.00
C ARG A 269 -22.63 0.70 17.14
N GLN A 270 -22.68 0.36 15.85
CA GLN A 270 -23.67 0.88 14.92
C GLN A 270 -25.12 0.62 15.37
N ARG A 271 -25.40 -0.56 15.96
CA ARG A 271 -26.72 -0.89 16.52
C ARG A 271 -27.06 -0.10 17.80
N LYS A 272 -26.06 0.35 18.54
CA LYS A 272 -26.24 1.13 19.78
C LYS A 272 -26.45 2.62 19.53
N LEU A 273 -26.14 3.12 18.33
CA LEU A 273 -26.30 4.54 17.96
C LEU A 273 -27.73 5.05 18.09
N LEU A 274 -28.72 4.19 17.85
CA LEU A 274 -30.13 4.52 18.00
C LEU A 274 -30.80 3.44 18.82
N ASN A 275 -31.19 3.78 20.04
CA ASN A 275 -31.83 2.83 20.93
C ASN A 275 -33.30 2.62 20.54
N ARG A 276 -33.91 1.58 21.13
CA ARG A 276 -35.29 1.20 20.81
C ARG A 276 -36.30 2.31 21.15
N ASN A 277 -36.16 2.94 22.31
CA ASN A 277 -37.10 3.97 22.77
C ASN A 277 -37.01 5.23 21.91
N GLU A 278 -35.81 5.62 21.50
CA GLU A 278 -35.59 6.73 20.55
C GLU A 278 -36.24 6.42 19.21
N ARG A 279 -36.07 5.20 18.69
CA ARG A 279 -36.72 4.78 17.44
C ARG A 279 -38.25 4.80 17.54
N GLU A 280 -38.81 4.25 18.60
CA GLU A 280 -40.25 4.25 18.84
C GLU A 280 -40.80 5.68 18.95
N LYS A 281 -40.05 6.60 19.57
CA LYS A 281 -40.39 8.02 19.62
C LYS A 281 -40.38 8.67 18.23
N LEU A 282 -39.35 8.41 17.41
CA LEU A 282 -39.30 8.90 16.03
C LEU A 282 -40.50 8.39 15.21
N ASP A 283 -40.78 7.09 15.29
CA ASP A 283 -41.91 6.46 14.58
C ASP A 283 -43.27 7.06 15.03
N SER A 284 -43.47 7.27 16.33
CA SER A 284 -44.69 7.90 16.89
C SER A 284 -44.83 9.35 16.41
N ASP A 285 -43.77 10.15 16.54
CA ASP A 285 -43.77 11.56 16.15
C ASP A 285 -44.08 11.72 14.65
N PHE A 286 -43.54 10.85 13.78
CA PHE A 286 -43.87 10.86 12.36
C PHE A 286 -45.33 10.48 12.12
N THR A 287 -45.84 9.46 12.81
CA THR A 287 -47.22 8.97 12.63
C THR A 287 -48.24 10.02 13.06
N GLU A 288 -47.99 10.74 14.15
CA GLU A 288 -48.82 11.87 14.61
C GLU A 288 -48.87 13.01 13.57
N LEU A 289 -47.72 13.35 12.98
CA LEU A 289 -47.65 14.34 11.89
C LEU A 289 -48.43 13.87 10.65
N MET A 290 -48.30 12.59 10.27
CA MET A 290 -49.06 12.00 9.17
C MET A 290 -50.57 12.09 9.39
N VAL A 291 -51.06 11.71 10.58
CA VAL A 291 -52.48 11.82 10.94
C VAL A 291 -52.97 13.26 10.79
N THR A 292 -52.19 14.21 11.32
CA THR A 292 -52.51 15.64 11.28
C THR A 292 -52.66 16.13 9.83
N TYR A 293 -51.63 15.96 9.00
CA TYR A 293 -51.68 16.47 7.63
C TYR A 293 -52.67 15.72 6.72
N ILE A 294 -52.94 14.44 6.97
CA ILE A 294 -53.97 13.70 6.24
C ILE A 294 -55.37 14.25 6.53
N ASN A 295 -55.65 14.63 7.78
CA ASN A 295 -56.92 15.25 8.15
C ASN A 295 -57.02 16.66 7.58
N ASP A 296 -55.98 17.48 7.74
CA ASP A 296 -55.97 18.87 7.25
C ASP A 296 -56.14 18.94 5.72
N LEU A 297 -55.57 17.97 4.99
CA LEU A 297 -55.68 17.88 3.53
C LEU A 297 -56.88 17.05 3.05
N ASN A 298 -57.79 16.64 3.95
CA ASN A 298 -58.97 15.82 3.63
C ASN A 298 -58.65 14.52 2.88
N ALA A 299 -57.48 13.91 3.13
CA ALA A 299 -56.96 12.73 2.46
C ALA A 299 -57.31 11.42 3.21
N THR A 300 -58.50 11.33 3.79
CA THR A 300 -58.89 10.31 4.79
C THR A 300 -58.94 8.85 4.31
N ARG A 301 -58.91 8.57 3.00
CA ARG A 301 -58.89 7.19 2.46
C ARG A 301 -57.52 6.50 2.55
N VAL A 302 -56.48 7.21 2.99
CA VAL A 302 -55.15 6.62 3.21
C VAL A 302 -55.19 5.63 4.37
N ASN A 303 -54.61 4.45 4.16
CA ASN A 303 -54.51 3.43 5.20
C ASN A 303 -53.30 3.72 6.11
N LEU A 304 -53.51 4.57 7.12
CA LEU A 304 -52.48 4.99 8.07
C LEU A 304 -51.85 3.83 8.85
N SER A 305 -52.57 2.72 9.10
CA SER A 305 -52.02 1.55 9.79
C SER A 305 -50.82 0.91 9.07
N ARG A 306 -50.69 1.14 7.75
CA ARG A 306 -49.59 0.65 6.93
C ARG A 306 -48.38 1.57 6.92
N ILE A 307 -48.51 2.81 7.41
CA ILE A 307 -47.51 3.88 7.34
C ILE A 307 -47.08 4.22 8.76
N ASN A 308 -46.02 3.57 9.23
CA ASN A 308 -45.55 3.73 10.62
C ASN A 308 -44.22 4.48 10.72
N LYS A 309 -43.58 4.77 9.58
CA LYS A 309 -42.25 5.39 9.51
C LYS A 309 -42.06 6.15 8.21
N PRO A 310 -41.15 7.13 8.16
CA PRO A 310 -40.87 7.91 6.95
C PRO A 310 -40.50 7.08 5.72
N THR A 311 -39.93 5.89 5.89
CA THR A 311 -39.53 5.00 4.77
C THR A 311 -40.69 4.23 4.14
N ASP A 312 -41.91 4.36 4.66
CA ASP A 312 -43.12 3.68 4.13
C ASP A 312 -43.80 4.47 2.99
N TYR A 313 -43.09 5.39 2.34
CA TYR A 313 -43.59 6.29 1.28
C TYR A 313 -44.34 5.59 0.14
N ASN A 314 -43.96 4.36 -0.21
CA ASN A 314 -44.64 3.57 -1.26
C ASN A 314 -46.07 3.17 -0.93
N LYS A 315 -46.49 3.29 0.34
CA LYS A 315 -47.81 2.87 0.82
C LYS A 315 -48.81 4.03 0.91
N VAL A 316 -48.38 5.24 0.56
CA VAL A 316 -49.14 6.49 0.72
C VAL A 316 -50.26 6.63 -0.32
N TYR A 317 -50.07 6.06 -1.52
CA TYR A 317 -50.91 6.33 -2.70
C TYR A 317 -51.74 5.13 -3.19
N ASP A 318 -51.89 4.07 -2.36
CA ASP A 318 -52.54 2.81 -2.77
C ASP A 318 -54.08 2.87 -2.81
N ASN A 319 -54.72 3.79 -2.06
CA ASN A 319 -56.16 3.76 -1.81
C ASN A 319 -56.83 5.12 -2.10
N GLY A 320 -57.12 5.40 -3.36
CA GLY A 320 -57.76 6.66 -3.74
C GLY A 320 -57.81 6.93 -5.25
N GLY A 321 -58.55 7.97 -5.64
CA GLY A 321 -58.44 8.56 -6.98
C GLY A 321 -57.20 9.47 -7.06
N ALA A 322 -56.75 9.81 -8.28
CA ALA A 322 -55.49 10.55 -8.50
C ALA A 322 -55.40 11.88 -7.72
N ALA A 323 -56.50 12.63 -7.65
CA ALA A 323 -56.57 13.88 -6.87
C ALA A 323 -56.43 13.64 -5.35
N HIS A 324 -57.02 12.58 -4.82
CA HIS A 324 -56.89 12.21 -3.40
C HIS A 324 -55.47 11.71 -3.10
N ASN A 325 -54.89 10.90 -3.97
CA ASN A 325 -53.50 10.43 -3.84
C ASN A 325 -52.50 11.58 -3.84
N SER A 326 -52.73 12.63 -4.64
CA SER A 326 -51.86 13.82 -4.64
C SER A 326 -51.87 14.53 -3.29
N ARG A 327 -53.04 14.63 -2.64
CA ARG A 327 -53.16 15.18 -1.28
C ARG A 327 -52.50 14.28 -0.23
N ALA A 328 -52.61 12.96 -0.38
CA ALA A 328 -51.89 12.00 0.47
C ALA A 328 -50.36 12.14 0.35
N VAL A 329 -49.85 12.31 -0.88
CA VAL A 329 -48.42 12.54 -1.12
C VAL A 329 -47.97 13.87 -0.51
N LEU A 330 -48.75 14.95 -0.67
CA LEU A 330 -48.46 16.22 -0.01
C LEU A 330 -48.40 16.06 1.52
N ALA A 331 -49.39 15.38 2.11
CA ALA A 331 -49.40 15.10 3.55
C ALA A 331 -48.14 14.37 4.00
N TYR A 332 -47.69 13.36 3.23
CA TYR A 332 -46.44 12.66 3.50
C TYR A 332 -45.22 13.58 3.48
N TYR A 333 -45.10 14.45 2.47
CA TYR A 333 -43.96 15.36 2.37
C TYR A 333 -43.97 16.44 3.45
N LEU A 334 -45.13 16.95 3.85
CA LEU A 334 -45.25 17.89 4.96
C LEU A 334 -44.94 17.23 6.31
N ALA A 335 -45.44 16.01 6.53
CA ALA A 335 -45.11 15.23 7.72
C ALA A 335 -43.61 14.95 7.80
N LEU A 336 -43.00 14.53 6.69
CA LEU A 336 -41.58 14.32 6.59
C LEU A 336 -40.80 15.62 6.84
N TYR A 337 -41.18 16.74 6.23
CA TYR A 337 -40.51 18.03 6.40
C TYR A 337 -40.54 18.50 7.86
N SER A 338 -41.71 18.46 8.50
CA SER A 338 -41.86 18.82 9.92
C SER A 338 -41.11 17.85 10.84
N HIS A 339 -41.11 16.56 10.52
CA HIS A 339 -40.36 15.54 11.26
C HIS A 339 -38.85 15.78 11.17
N MET A 340 -38.34 16.08 9.98
CA MET A 340 -36.94 16.42 9.75
C MET A 340 -36.54 17.72 10.45
N ARG A 341 -37.42 18.72 10.55
CA ARG A 341 -37.14 19.94 11.33
C ARG A 341 -37.06 19.66 12.83
N LYS A 342 -37.85 18.71 13.33
CA LYS A 342 -37.87 18.31 14.75
C LYS A 342 -36.67 17.43 15.13
N HIS A 343 -36.28 16.49 14.28
CA HIS A 343 -35.32 15.42 14.61
C HIS A 343 -34.08 15.34 13.73
N GLY A 344 -34.09 15.99 12.56
CA GLY A 344 -32.98 15.95 11.62
C GLY A 344 -31.76 16.70 12.12
N SER A 345 -30.58 16.12 11.94
CA SER A 345 -29.28 16.69 12.32
C SER A 345 -28.58 17.43 11.17
N CYS A 346 -29.26 17.63 10.04
CA CYS A 346 -28.67 18.06 8.77
C CYS A 346 -29.23 19.40 8.27
N VAL A 347 -28.83 19.79 7.05
CA VAL A 347 -29.24 21.03 6.38
C VAL A 347 -30.75 21.18 6.33
N ARG A 348 -31.26 22.28 6.90
CA ARG A 348 -32.64 22.75 6.76
C ARG A 348 -32.77 23.50 5.44
N ALA A 349 -33.21 22.80 4.39
CA ALA A 349 -33.42 23.41 3.09
C ALA A 349 -34.86 23.91 2.92
N PRO A 350 -35.09 24.89 2.04
CA PRO A 350 -36.44 25.31 1.68
C PRO A 350 -37.24 24.18 1.03
N LEU A 351 -38.53 24.07 1.36
CA LEU A 351 -39.45 23.13 0.72
C LEU A 351 -39.97 23.74 -0.60
N ILE A 352 -39.70 23.08 -1.72
CA ILE A 352 -40.13 23.50 -3.05
C ILE A 352 -41.28 22.60 -3.49
N ILE A 353 -42.43 23.20 -3.75
CA ILE A 353 -43.65 22.52 -4.19
C ILE A 353 -44.02 23.02 -5.58
N ASP A 354 -43.87 22.15 -6.58
CA ASP A 354 -44.24 22.47 -7.95
C ASP A 354 -45.67 22.02 -8.26
N THR A 355 -46.52 23.02 -8.51
CA THR A 355 -47.92 22.89 -8.90
C THR A 355 -48.72 22.11 -7.84
N PRO A 356 -49.10 22.74 -6.71
CA PRO A 356 -49.87 22.09 -5.65
C PRO A 356 -51.29 21.66 -6.09
N ASN A 357 -51.85 22.31 -7.12
CA ASN A 357 -53.18 21.99 -7.67
C ASN A 357 -53.14 20.79 -8.65
N GLN A 358 -52.63 19.65 -8.21
CA GLN A 358 -52.54 18.46 -9.06
C GLN A 358 -53.91 17.84 -9.33
N HIS A 359 -54.09 17.38 -10.57
CA HIS A 359 -55.34 16.76 -11.06
C HIS A 359 -56.59 17.63 -10.83
N GLU A 360 -56.44 18.96 -10.88
CA GLU A 360 -57.53 19.94 -10.74
C GLU A 360 -58.40 19.65 -9.51
N GLN A 361 -57.85 19.93 -8.33
CA GLN A 361 -58.59 19.79 -7.07
C GLN A 361 -59.84 20.69 -7.10
N SER A 362 -60.92 20.23 -6.48
CA SER A 362 -62.08 21.09 -6.24
C SER A 362 -61.68 22.30 -5.39
N ASP A 363 -62.36 23.42 -5.55
CA ASP A 363 -62.06 24.68 -4.82
C ASP A 363 -61.81 24.48 -3.33
N ILE A 364 -62.70 23.76 -2.63
CA ILE A 364 -62.59 23.44 -1.19
C ILE A 364 -61.26 22.72 -0.84
N ASN A 365 -60.86 21.77 -1.68
CA ASN A 365 -59.64 20.98 -1.45
C ASN A 365 -58.40 21.80 -1.78
N TYR A 366 -58.47 22.67 -2.79
CA TYR A 366 -57.36 23.57 -3.12
C TYR A 366 -57.18 24.65 -2.04
N GLU A 367 -58.26 25.22 -1.53
CA GLU A 367 -58.24 26.12 -0.36
C GLU A 367 -57.62 25.43 0.86
N SER A 368 -57.97 24.16 1.12
CA SER A 368 -57.38 23.38 2.21
C SER A 368 -55.86 23.19 2.02
N ILE A 369 -55.41 22.89 0.79
CA ILE A 369 -53.98 22.79 0.46
C ILE A 369 -53.27 24.12 0.75
N ILE A 370 -53.82 25.25 0.29
CA ILE A 370 -53.18 26.56 0.50
C ILE A 370 -53.20 26.95 1.99
N SER A 371 -54.28 26.66 2.72
CA SER A 371 -54.35 26.92 4.17
C SER A 371 -53.21 26.22 4.91
N VAL A 372 -53.04 24.92 4.67
CA VAL A 372 -51.98 24.13 5.32
C VAL A 372 -50.57 24.66 5.01
N LEU A 373 -50.35 25.17 3.79
CA LEU A 373 -49.07 25.75 3.38
C LEU A 373 -48.85 27.17 3.91
N THR A 374 -49.91 27.87 4.30
CA THR A 374 -49.86 29.25 4.83
C THR A 374 -49.79 29.24 6.37
N GLU A 375 -50.30 28.20 7.02
CA GLU A 375 -50.32 28.06 8.47
C GLU A 375 -48.91 27.95 9.07
N ASP A 376 -48.73 28.52 10.27
CA ASP A 376 -47.48 28.49 11.05
C ASP A 376 -47.06 27.07 11.50
N LYS A 377 -47.84 26.04 11.14
CA LYS A 377 -47.54 24.62 11.39
C LYS A 377 -46.22 24.16 10.77
N LEU A 378 -45.72 24.86 9.75
CA LEU A 378 -44.44 24.57 9.10
C LEU A 378 -43.26 25.33 9.72
N GLY A 379 -43.49 26.12 10.78
CA GLY A 379 -42.52 26.89 11.57
C GLY A 379 -41.67 27.86 10.74
N ASP A 380 -40.42 28.10 11.16
CA ASP A 380 -39.46 28.99 10.47
C ASP A 380 -38.93 28.48 9.10
N GLY A 381 -39.56 27.45 8.52
CA GLY A 381 -39.16 26.87 7.24
C GLY A 381 -39.55 27.73 6.04
N GLN A 382 -38.63 27.90 5.09
CA GLN A 382 -38.94 28.60 3.83
C GLN A 382 -39.66 27.66 2.85
N ILE A 383 -40.72 28.15 2.20
CA ILE A 383 -41.49 27.43 1.18
C ILE A 383 -41.41 28.20 -0.14
N PHE A 384 -41.10 27.48 -1.22
CA PHE A 384 -41.28 27.96 -2.59
C PHE A 384 -42.47 27.23 -3.20
N LEU A 385 -43.51 27.99 -3.56
CA LEU A 385 -44.71 27.47 -4.17
C LEU A 385 -44.78 27.92 -5.64
N CYS A 386 -44.64 26.99 -6.58
CA CYS A 386 -44.89 27.28 -7.99
C CYS A 386 -46.35 26.96 -8.29
N ALA A 387 -47.15 27.97 -8.64
CA ALA A 387 -48.57 27.80 -8.89
C ALA A 387 -49.05 28.72 -10.03
N MET A 388 -50.13 28.33 -10.68
CA MET A 388 -50.87 29.17 -11.62
C MET A 388 -51.75 30.16 -10.86
N ASP A 389 -52.03 31.32 -11.46
CA ASP A 389 -52.87 32.34 -10.84
C ASP A 389 -54.24 31.78 -10.45
N ASN A 390 -54.62 31.97 -9.18
CA ASN A 390 -55.85 31.45 -8.59
C ASN A 390 -56.20 32.27 -7.34
N GLN A 391 -57.49 32.51 -7.10
CA GLN A 391 -57.94 33.29 -5.94
C GLN A 391 -57.57 32.65 -4.59
N ALA A 392 -57.49 31.32 -4.51
CA ALA A 392 -57.11 30.61 -3.30
C ALA A 392 -55.67 30.89 -2.86
N LEU A 393 -54.80 31.43 -3.73
CA LEU A 393 -53.41 31.80 -3.40
C LEU A 393 -53.31 33.15 -2.67
N LYS A 394 -54.36 33.98 -2.66
CA LYS A 394 -54.31 35.32 -2.04
C LYS A 394 -53.84 35.29 -0.58
N PRO A 395 -54.30 34.37 0.30
CA PRO A 395 -53.82 34.28 1.67
C PRO A 395 -52.32 34.00 1.74
N PHE A 396 -51.80 33.06 0.93
CA PHE A 396 -50.37 32.75 0.89
C PHE A 396 -49.55 33.94 0.37
N ALA A 397 -50.02 34.61 -0.69
CA ALA A 397 -49.36 35.75 -1.30
C ALA A 397 -49.21 36.96 -0.36
N GLN A 398 -50.07 37.12 0.64
CA GLN A 398 -49.96 38.18 1.64
C GLN A 398 -48.69 38.06 2.50
N TYR A 399 -48.18 36.84 2.68
CA TYR A 399 -47.00 36.54 3.49
C TYR A 399 -45.78 36.14 2.66
N ALA A 400 -45.90 36.11 1.33
CA ALA A 400 -44.87 35.62 0.43
C ALA A 400 -44.31 36.73 -0.48
N ASN A 401 -43.05 36.59 -0.88
CA ASN A 401 -42.51 37.36 -1.99
C ASN A 401 -42.99 36.75 -3.31
N VAL A 402 -43.92 37.44 -3.99
CA VAL A 402 -44.50 36.95 -5.25
C VAL A 402 -43.59 37.29 -6.42
N ILE A 403 -43.16 36.25 -7.15
CA ILE A 403 -42.40 36.42 -8.39
C ILE A 403 -43.23 35.91 -9.56
N THR A 404 -43.65 36.82 -10.43
CA THR A 404 -44.41 36.49 -11.64
C THR A 404 -43.44 36.27 -12.80
N LEU A 405 -43.49 35.07 -13.40
CA LEU A 405 -42.72 34.77 -14.60
C LEU A 405 -43.38 35.38 -15.83
N ASP A 406 -42.56 35.91 -16.74
CA ASP A 406 -43.04 36.47 -18.01
C ASP A 406 -43.40 35.37 -19.04
N LYS A 407 -43.81 35.78 -20.25
CA LYS A 407 -44.16 34.85 -21.34
C LYS A 407 -42.98 33.97 -21.77
N GLU A 408 -41.74 34.39 -21.51
CA GLU A 408 -40.53 33.62 -21.79
C GLU A 408 -40.13 32.73 -20.61
N GLN A 409 -40.91 32.70 -19.53
CA GLN A 409 -40.66 31.96 -18.29
C GLN A 409 -39.39 32.40 -17.57
N LEU A 410 -39.00 33.66 -17.74
CA LEU A 410 -37.80 34.22 -17.11
C LEU A 410 -38.17 34.99 -15.83
N PHE A 411 -37.32 34.85 -14.81
CA PHE A 411 -37.47 35.60 -13.55
C PHE A 411 -37.32 37.11 -13.77
N SER A 412 -36.23 37.54 -14.43
CA SER A 412 -36.01 38.91 -14.87
C SER A 412 -34.71 39.00 -15.69
N LYS A 413 -34.81 39.38 -16.98
CA LYS A 413 -33.61 39.64 -17.81
C LYS A 413 -32.75 40.79 -17.26
N SER A 414 -33.38 41.85 -16.75
CA SER A 414 -32.67 43.04 -16.26
C SER A 414 -31.87 42.79 -14.98
N ARG A 415 -32.26 41.80 -14.18
CA ARG A 415 -31.55 41.43 -12.93
C ARG A 415 -30.48 40.35 -13.12
N PHE A 416 -30.33 39.80 -14.32
CA PHE A 416 -29.42 38.68 -14.58
C PHE A 416 -27.97 39.01 -14.19
N HIS A 417 -27.44 40.14 -14.65
CA HIS A 417 -26.05 40.53 -14.36
C HIS A 417 -25.81 40.74 -12.87
N GLU A 418 -26.72 41.44 -12.18
CA GLU A 418 -26.65 41.67 -10.72
C GLU A 418 -26.65 40.35 -9.94
N VAL A 419 -27.57 39.44 -10.26
CA VAL A 419 -27.68 38.15 -9.57
C VAL A 419 -26.50 37.25 -9.89
N ARG A 420 -26.02 37.26 -11.15
CA ARG A 420 -24.87 36.49 -11.59
C ARG A 420 -23.59 36.89 -10.86
N GLU A 421 -23.31 38.19 -10.73
CA GLU A 421 -22.12 38.67 -9.99
C GLU A 421 -22.13 38.20 -8.54
N ARG A 422 -23.29 38.26 -7.86
CA ARG A 422 -23.44 37.73 -6.50
C ARG A 422 -23.25 36.21 -6.44
N PHE A 423 -23.79 35.48 -7.41
CA PHE A 423 -23.67 34.03 -7.46
C PHE A 423 -22.23 33.58 -7.73
N GLU A 424 -21.54 34.21 -8.68
CA GLU A 424 -20.13 33.93 -8.99
C GLU A 424 -19.25 34.13 -7.74
N SER A 425 -19.46 35.20 -6.96
CA SER A 425 -18.69 35.47 -5.74
C SER A 425 -18.80 34.42 -4.62
N VAL A 426 -19.82 33.55 -4.66
CA VAL A 426 -20.05 32.49 -3.66
C VAL A 426 -19.41 31.16 -4.08
N PHE A 427 -19.21 30.96 -5.38
CA PHE A 427 -18.73 29.68 -5.94
C PHE A 427 -17.37 29.78 -6.64
N SER A 428 -16.78 30.98 -6.71
CA SER A 428 -15.36 31.22 -7.03
C SER A 428 -14.54 31.27 -5.75
#